data_AF-K2FDL7-F1
#
_entry.id   AF-K2FDL7-F1
#
_cell.length_a   1.000
_cell.length_b   1.000
_cell.length_c   1.000
_cell.angle_alpha   90.00
_cell.angle_beta   90.00
_cell.angle_gamma   90.00
#
_symmetry.space_group_name_H-M   'P 1'
#
loop_
_entity.id
_entity.type
_entity.pdbx_description
1 polymer ?
#
loop_
_entity_poly.entity_id
_entity_poly.type
_entity_poly.pdbx_seq_one_letter_code
_entity_poly.pdbx_strand_id
1 'polypeptide(L)'
;MDVLGNDSHKPDQVKKASNWLESILWTAKSRAAIILSDNFQSEIWYHGTPKIFDNFDVSKMNADNWVSKTSVLFFTRDKDFANDYTKINDFSLDELNEMWLRPNVRPVKLSYKNAWDFKKPEHRQLLFEKVLLSKFWNDPQDMPEAVRMTNMMLEHGSWRWIEPQFNFIKDLWFDAILFTEQWKENIAIFDDSQIKSIFSN
;
A
#
# COMPACT_ATOMS: atom_id res chain seq x y z
N MET A 1 -2.79 -47.40 25.51
CA MET A 1 -4.14 -46.82 25.60
C MET A 1 -4.09 -45.48 24.89
N ASP A 2 -4.60 -45.48 23.68
CA ASP A 2 -4.69 -44.32 22.80
C ASP A 2 -5.66 -43.28 23.36
N VAL A 3 -5.26 -42.01 23.25
CA VAL A 3 -6.21 -40.89 23.17
C VAL A 3 -5.78 -40.04 21.97
N LEU A 4 -6.02 -40.57 20.76
CA LEU A 4 -6.06 -39.76 19.56
C LEU A 4 -7.41 -39.04 19.55
N GLY A 5 -7.41 -37.80 20.05
CA GLY A 5 -8.53 -36.87 19.94
C GLY A 5 -8.85 -36.63 18.47
N ASN A 6 -10.03 -37.08 18.06
CA ASN A 6 -10.52 -37.04 16.69
C ASN A 6 -10.92 -35.59 16.33
N ASP A 7 -10.07 -34.91 15.57
CA ASP A 7 -10.16 -33.48 15.22
C ASP A 7 -11.10 -33.23 14.02
N SER A 8 -12.27 -33.85 14.03
CA SER A 8 -13.20 -33.94 12.89
C SER A 8 -14.04 -32.67 12.63
N HIS A 9 -13.85 -31.61 13.42
CA HIS A 9 -14.65 -30.36 13.34
C HIS A 9 -14.01 -29.24 12.51
N LYS A 10 -12.77 -29.42 12.05
CA LYS A 10 -12.02 -28.42 11.27
C LYS A 10 -12.51 -28.22 9.81
N PRO A 11 -12.94 -29.24 9.05
CA PRO A 11 -13.26 -29.08 7.62
C PRO A 11 -14.45 -28.15 7.32
N ASP A 12 -15.49 -28.19 8.17
CA ASP A 12 -16.72 -27.43 7.94
C ASP A 12 -16.58 -25.93 8.24
N GLN A 13 -15.74 -25.56 9.21
CA GLN A 13 -15.43 -24.17 9.51
C GLN A 13 -14.59 -23.53 8.39
N VAL A 14 -13.63 -24.29 7.86
CA VAL A 14 -12.80 -23.87 6.73
C VAL A 14 -13.64 -23.63 5.46
N LYS A 15 -14.58 -24.53 5.16
CA LYS A 15 -15.47 -24.38 4.00
C LYS A 15 -16.42 -23.19 4.13
N LYS A 16 -16.95 -22.93 5.34
CA LYS A 16 -17.81 -21.76 5.60
C LYS A 16 -17.05 -20.45 5.46
N ALA A 17 -15.82 -20.38 5.99
CA ALA A 17 -14.95 -19.21 5.83
C ALA A 17 -14.67 -18.94 4.34
N SER A 18 -14.25 -19.96 3.60
CA SER A 18 -13.96 -19.86 2.16
C SER A 18 -15.16 -19.36 1.34
N ASN A 19 -16.36 -19.89 1.58
CA ASN A 19 -17.57 -19.49 0.85
C ASN A 19 -18.00 -18.05 1.17
N TRP A 20 -17.87 -17.64 2.43
CA TRP A 20 -18.16 -16.28 2.85
C TRP A 20 -17.18 -15.28 2.20
N LEU A 21 -15.90 -15.64 2.10
CA LEU A 21 -14.88 -14.83 1.42
C LEU A 21 -15.10 -14.69 -0.07
N GLU A 22 -15.47 -15.77 -0.75
CA GLU A 22 -15.84 -15.68 -2.17
C GLU A 22 -17.00 -14.70 -2.37
N SER A 23 -17.98 -14.65 -1.45
CA SER A 23 -19.06 -13.68 -1.51
C SER A 23 -18.60 -12.22 -1.29
N ILE A 24 -17.63 -12.01 -0.40
CA ILE A 24 -17.06 -10.68 -0.12
C ILE A 24 -16.19 -10.21 -1.29
N LEU A 25 -15.30 -11.07 -1.78
CA LEU A 25 -14.44 -10.79 -2.92
C LEU A 25 -15.25 -10.56 -4.19
N TRP A 26 -16.33 -11.32 -4.40
CA TRP A 26 -17.27 -11.06 -5.48
C TRP A 26 -17.94 -9.69 -5.33
N THR A 27 -18.36 -9.31 -4.13
CA THR A 27 -18.96 -7.98 -3.86
C THR A 27 -17.94 -6.85 -4.08
N ALA A 28 -16.70 -7.02 -3.65
CA ALA A 28 -15.62 -6.06 -3.85
C ALA A 28 -15.26 -5.92 -5.34
N LYS A 29 -15.10 -7.03 -6.06
CA LYS A 29 -14.88 -7.06 -7.52
C LYS A 29 -16.01 -6.37 -8.28
N SER A 30 -17.26 -6.59 -7.85
CA SER A 30 -18.45 -5.97 -8.46
C SER A 30 -18.46 -4.45 -8.30
N ARG A 31 -17.81 -3.91 -7.26
CA ARG A 31 -17.65 -2.46 -7.04
C ARG A 31 -16.43 -1.88 -7.76
N ALA A 32 -15.39 -2.67 -8.00
CA ALA A 32 -14.18 -2.25 -8.70
C ALA A 32 -14.33 -2.14 -10.23
N ALA A 33 -15.38 -2.75 -10.81
CA ALA A 33 -15.69 -2.68 -12.23
C ALA A 33 -16.26 -1.30 -12.66
N ILE A 34 -15.46 -0.24 -12.54
CA ILE A 34 -15.74 1.08 -13.15
C ILE A 34 -14.58 1.46 -14.09
N ILE A 35 -14.88 1.33 -15.38
CA ILE A 35 -14.04 1.53 -16.56
C ILE A 35 -13.26 2.86 -16.53
N LEU A 36 -11.97 2.77 -16.90
CA LEU A 36 -10.95 3.83 -17.04
C LEU A 36 -11.49 5.09 -17.76
N SER A 37 -11.46 6.22 -17.06
CA SER A 37 -11.55 7.56 -17.65
C SER A 37 -10.46 8.39 -16.99
N ASP A 38 -9.84 9.30 -17.74
CA ASP A 38 -8.74 10.19 -17.32
C ASP A 38 -9.19 11.24 -16.28
N ASN A 39 -9.71 10.77 -15.14
CA ASN A 39 -10.20 11.61 -14.06
C ASN A 39 -9.05 11.84 -13.08
N PHE A 40 -8.07 12.65 -13.50
CA PHE A 40 -7.07 13.16 -12.57
C PHE A 40 -7.77 14.02 -11.51
N GLN A 41 -7.43 13.79 -10.24
CA GLN A 41 -7.86 14.63 -9.15
C GLN A 41 -7.36 16.06 -9.38
N SER A 42 -8.16 17.06 -8.97
CA SER A 42 -7.81 18.47 -9.11
C SER A 42 -6.65 18.90 -8.22
N GLU A 43 -6.42 18.16 -7.15
CA GLU A 43 -5.39 18.40 -6.15
C GLU A 43 -3.98 18.17 -6.70
N ILE A 44 -3.05 19.01 -6.25
CA ILE A 44 -1.63 18.86 -6.53
C ILE A 44 -0.98 18.07 -5.39
N TRP A 45 -0.22 17.06 -5.79
CA TRP A 45 0.58 16.22 -4.91
C TRP A 45 2.06 16.40 -5.24
N TYR A 46 2.94 16.02 -4.32
CA TYR A 46 4.38 16.16 -4.44
C TYR A 46 5.08 14.82 -4.24
N HIS A 47 6.00 14.51 -5.13
CA HIS A 47 6.93 13.39 -4.99
C HIS A 47 8.35 13.91 -4.79
N GLY A 48 9.02 13.42 -3.77
CA GLY A 48 10.46 13.64 -3.56
C GLY A 48 11.26 12.58 -4.30
N THR A 49 12.18 13.00 -5.16
CA THR A 49 13.07 12.09 -5.90
C THR A 49 14.43 12.73 -6.20
N PRO A 50 15.50 11.96 -6.47
CA PRO A 50 16.74 12.51 -7.03
C PRO A 50 16.52 13.06 -8.44
N LYS A 51 17.34 14.03 -8.87
CA LYS A 51 17.21 14.70 -10.17
C LYS A 51 17.23 13.76 -11.39
N ILE A 52 17.89 12.60 -11.30
CA ILE A 52 17.98 11.61 -12.39
C ILE A 52 16.70 10.80 -12.65
N PHE A 53 15.72 10.87 -11.74
CA PHE A 53 14.43 10.22 -11.94
C PHE A 53 13.54 11.10 -12.81
N ASP A 54 13.75 11.00 -14.13
CA ASP A 54 13.02 11.81 -15.10
C ASP A 54 11.60 11.31 -15.38
N ASN A 55 11.35 10.02 -15.18
CA ASN A 55 10.04 9.39 -15.36
C ASN A 55 9.62 8.68 -14.06
N PHE A 56 8.33 8.76 -13.74
CA PHE A 56 7.69 7.86 -12.79
C PHE A 56 7.66 6.48 -13.46
N ASP A 57 8.72 5.69 -13.32
CA ASP A 57 8.79 4.35 -13.91
C ASP A 57 8.95 3.36 -12.76
N VAL A 58 7.82 2.84 -12.29
CA VAL A 58 7.79 1.90 -11.17
C VAL A 58 8.44 0.56 -11.51
N SER A 59 8.58 0.24 -12.79
CA SER A 59 9.19 -1.01 -13.26
C SER A 59 10.71 -0.99 -13.12
N LYS A 60 11.33 0.19 -13.23
CA LYS A 60 12.78 0.39 -13.07
C LYS A 60 13.25 0.49 -11.62
N MET A 61 12.34 0.60 -10.67
CA MET A 61 12.67 0.62 -9.23
C MET A 61 13.03 -0.77 -8.66
N ASN A 62 12.96 -1.84 -9.45
CA ASN A 62 13.19 -3.22 -9.02
C ASN A 62 14.64 -3.75 -9.19
N ALA A 63 15.64 -2.88 -9.33
CA ALA A 63 17.02 -3.31 -9.53
C ALA A 63 17.87 -3.15 -8.26
N ASP A 64 17.91 -4.22 -7.46
CA ASP A 64 18.97 -4.62 -6.52
C ASP A 64 19.41 -3.69 -5.38
N ASN A 65 18.97 -2.44 -5.27
CA ASN A 65 19.48 -1.56 -4.22
C ASN A 65 18.50 -0.43 -3.85
N TRP A 66 18.03 -0.47 -2.60
CA TRP A 66 17.55 0.66 -1.78
C TRP A 66 16.12 1.20 -1.94
N VAL A 67 15.32 0.75 -2.90
CA VAL A 67 13.89 1.12 -2.95
C VAL A 67 13.05 -0.15 -2.88
N SER A 68 12.00 -0.11 -2.06
CA SER A 68 11.21 -1.25 -1.63
C SER A 68 10.90 -2.23 -2.78
N LYS A 69 10.89 -3.54 -2.49
CA LYS A 69 10.45 -4.63 -3.40
C LYS A 69 8.98 -4.50 -3.86
N THR A 70 8.38 -3.34 -3.64
CA THR A 70 6.99 -3.02 -3.88
C THR A 70 6.95 -1.88 -4.90
N SER A 71 6.49 -2.20 -6.11
CA SER A 71 6.27 -1.23 -7.20
C SER A 71 5.15 -0.24 -6.81
N VAL A 72 5.50 0.77 -6.01
CA VAL A 72 4.61 1.83 -5.54
C VAL A 72 5.35 3.16 -5.52
N LEU A 73 4.64 4.26 -5.82
CA LEU A 73 5.18 5.62 -5.74
C LEU A 73 4.45 6.43 -4.67
N PHE A 74 5.21 7.24 -3.97
CA PHE A 74 4.76 7.94 -2.77
C PHE A 74 4.54 9.41 -3.05
N PHE A 75 3.44 9.94 -2.54
CA PHE A 75 3.09 11.33 -2.71
C PHE A 75 2.51 11.91 -1.43
N THR A 76 2.78 13.20 -1.25
CA THR A 76 2.27 13.99 -0.13
C THR A 76 1.66 15.29 -0.64
N ARG A 77 0.74 15.88 0.13
CA ARG A 77 0.28 17.26 -0.13
C ARG A 77 1.25 18.31 0.43
N ASP A 78 2.17 17.89 1.29
CA ASP A 78 3.12 18.77 1.95
C ASP A 78 4.44 18.83 1.18
N LYS A 79 4.67 19.93 0.47
CA LYS A 79 5.87 20.12 -0.36
C LYS A 79 7.16 20.01 0.47
N ASP A 80 7.16 20.53 1.69
CA ASP A 80 8.35 20.54 2.54
C ASP A 80 8.63 19.13 3.06
N PHE A 81 7.59 18.37 3.38
CA PHE A 81 7.71 16.94 3.68
C PHE A 81 8.31 16.16 2.50
N ALA A 82 7.82 16.39 1.26
CA ALA A 82 8.40 15.77 0.07
C ALA A 82 9.88 16.12 -0.10
N ASN A 83 10.24 17.39 0.17
CA ASN A 83 11.61 17.87 0.10
C ASN A 83 12.50 17.21 1.15
N ASP A 84 12.00 17.05 2.38
CA ASP A 84 12.75 16.42 3.47
C ASP A 84 13.09 14.96 3.15
N TYR A 85 12.18 14.22 2.49
CA TYR A 85 12.45 12.85 2.02
C TYR A 85 13.52 12.76 0.93
N THR A 86 13.85 13.87 0.26
CA THR A 86 14.95 13.92 -0.70
C THR A 86 16.29 14.31 -0.09
N LYS A 87 16.28 14.83 1.14
CA LYS A 87 17.50 15.11 1.90
C LYS A 87 18.00 13.78 2.43
N ILE A 88 18.89 13.15 1.68
CA ILE A 88 19.40 11.85 2.05
C ILE A 88 20.16 12.00 3.38
N ASN A 89 19.60 11.46 4.46
CA ASN A 89 20.18 11.54 5.80
C ASN A 89 21.37 10.58 6.01
N ASP A 90 21.70 9.75 5.01
CA ASP A 90 22.57 8.57 5.16
C ASP A 90 23.77 8.52 4.22
N PHE A 91 23.99 9.54 3.38
CA PHE A 91 25.21 9.65 2.55
C PHE A 91 26.17 10.67 3.14
N SER A 92 27.46 10.37 3.05
CA SER A 92 28.50 11.33 3.38
C SER A 92 28.37 12.56 2.47
N LEU A 93 28.63 13.76 3.00
CA LEU A 93 28.57 15.03 2.24
C LEU A 93 29.40 15.02 0.95
N ASP A 94 30.40 14.13 0.85
CA ASP A 94 31.26 13.98 -0.32
C ASP A 94 30.55 13.28 -1.50
N GLU A 95 29.59 12.39 -1.26
CA GLU A 95 28.80 11.73 -2.32
C GLU A 95 27.66 12.64 -2.83
N LEU A 96 27.16 13.55 -2.00
CA LEU A 96 26.10 14.51 -2.35
C LEU A 96 26.56 15.63 -3.30
N ASN A 97 27.87 15.80 -3.50
CA ASN A 97 28.42 16.80 -4.42
C ASN A 97 28.26 16.41 -5.90
N GLU A 98 27.89 15.17 -6.21
CA GLU A 98 27.48 14.80 -7.55
C GLU A 98 26.12 15.45 -7.87
N MET A 99 26.10 16.35 -8.86
CA MET A 99 24.91 17.12 -9.31
C MET A 99 23.64 16.28 -9.55
N TRP A 100 23.80 14.97 -9.71
CA TRP A 100 22.79 13.97 -10.04
C TRP A 100 21.97 13.49 -8.83
N LEU A 101 22.52 13.59 -7.60
CA LEU A 101 21.85 13.22 -6.35
C LEU A 101 21.09 14.38 -5.70
N ARG A 102 21.00 15.53 -6.36
CA ARG A 102 20.32 16.70 -5.79
C ARG A 102 18.83 16.40 -5.55
N PRO A 103 18.32 16.76 -4.36
CA PRO A 103 16.90 16.87 -4.06
C PRO A 103 16.06 17.45 -5.21
N ASN A 104 15.01 16.76 -5.61
CA ASN A 104 14.02 17.26 -6.55
C ASN A 104 12.61 16.96 -6.04
N VAL A 105 11.78 18.00 -5.91
CA VAL A 105 10.37 17.86 -5.56
C VAL A 105 9.52 18.10 -6.79
N ARG A 106 8.78 17.07 -7.19
CA ARG A 106 7.97 17.08 -8.40
C ARG A 106 6.48 17.23 -8.06
N PRO A 107 5.84 18.35 -8.44
CA PRO A 107 4.40 18.47 -8.38
C PRO A 107 3.73 17.63 -9.48
N VAL A 108 2.67 16.93 -9.11
CA VAL A 108 1.90 16.02 -9.97
C VAL A 108 0.41 16.13 -9.70
N LYS A 109 -0.38 15.66 -10.66
CA LYS A 109 -1.77 15.25 -10.45
C LYS A 109 -1.82 13.73 -10.44
N LEU A 110 -2.71 13.19 -9.61
CA LEU A 110 -2.91 11.75 -9.47
C LEU A 110 -4.30 11.37 -9.97
N SER A 111 -4.44 10.22 -10.61
CA SER A 111 -5.72 9.62 -10.97
C SER A 111 -5.87 8.29 -10.24
N TYR A 112 -6.78 8.22 -9.28
CA TYR A 112 -7.12 6.99 -8.57
C TYR A 112 -8.63 6.95 -8.34
N LYS A 113 -9.18 5.75 -8.28
CA LYS A 113 -10.62 5.50 -8.18
C LYS A 113 -10.99 4.78 -6.90
N ASN A 114 -10.15 3.86 -6.44
CA ASN A 114 -10.41 3.00 -5.32
C ASN A 114 -9.18 2.95 -4.41
N ALA A 115 -8.91 4.04 -3.72
CA ALA A 115 -7.84 4.07 -2.73
C ALA A 115 -8.27 3.26 -1.49
N TRP A 116 -7.43 2.33 -1.07
CA TRP A 116 -7.51 1.77 0.28
C TRP A 116 -7.29 2.90 1.28
N ASP A 117 -8.06 2.91 2.36
CA ASP A 117 -8.13 4.05 3.27
C ASP A 117 -8.17 3.51 4.69
N PHE A 118 -7.08 3.72 5.42
CA PHE A 118 -6.95 3.24 6.78
C PHE A 118 -8.01 3.82 7.71
N LYS A 119 -8.64 4.96 7.39
CA LYS A 119 -9.71 5.54 8.22
C LYS A 119 -11.02 4.77 8.09
N LYS A 120 -11.23 4.06 6.99
CA LYS A 120 -12.43 3.26 6.72
C LYS A 120 -12.35 1.88 7.38
N PRO A 121 -13.16 1.58 8.40
CA PRO A 121 -13.14 0.27 9.07
C PRO A 121 -13.34 -0.89 8.09
N GLU A 122 -14.18 -0.72 7.07
CA GLU A 122 -14.44 -1.72 6.04
C GLU A 122 -13.19 -2.05 5.20
N HIS A 123 -12.34 -1.07 4.91
CA HIS A 123 -11.09 -1.29 4.18
C HIS A 123 -10.08 -2.04 5.03
N ARG A 124 -9.96 -1.69 6.31
CA ARG A 124 -9.11 -2.40 7.26
C ARG A 124 -9.56 -3.84 7.45
N GLN A 125 -10.86 -4.07 7.61
CA GLN A 125 -11.44 -5.39 7.77
C GLN A 125 -11.17 -6.29 6.55
N LEU A 126 -11.37 -5.80 5.33
CA LEU A 126 -11.08 -6.55 4.10
C LEU A 126 -9.61 -6.97 4.01
N LEU A 127 -8.69 -6.04 4.29
CA LEU A 127 -7.26 -6.32 4.30
C LEU A 127 -6.90 -7.36 5.35
N PHE A 128 -7.45 -7.18 6.54
CA PHE A 128 -7.27 -8.07 7.66
C PHE A 128 -7.70 -9.50 7.34
N GLU A 129 -8.90 -9.69 6.79
CA GLU A 129 -9.41 -11.01 6.37
C GLU A 129 -8.49 -11.66 5.35
N LYS A 130 -8.04 -10.91 4.34
CA LYS A 130 -7.10 -11.39 3.31
C LYS A 130 -5.77 -11.84 3.93
N VAL A 131 -5.20 -11.06 4.85
CA VAL A 131 -3.93 -11.39 5.53
C VAL A 131 -4.07 -12.63 6.39
N LEU A 132 -5.14 -12.74 7.18
CA LEU A 132 -5.36 -13.90 8.05
C LEU A 132 -5.39 -15.21 7.29
N LEU A 133 -6.11 -15.25 6.17
CA LEU A 133 -6.22 -16.45 5.36
C LEU A 133 -4.88 -16.89 4.79
N SER A 134 -4.02 -15.92 4.48
CA SER A 134 -2.69 -16.22 3.94
C SER A 134 -1.72 -16.77 5.00
N LYS A 135 -1.88 -16.38 6.28
CA LYS A 135 -0.90 -16.65 7.35
C LYS A 135 -1.34 -17.71 8.35
N PHE A 136 -2.62 -17.77 8.68
CA PHE A 136 -3.15 -18.53 9.81
C PHE A 136 -4.13 -19.62 9.39
N TRP A 137 -4.11 -20.03 8.12
CA TRP A 137 -4.95 -21.14 7.62
C TRP A 137 -4.80 -22.44 8.42
N ASN A 138 -3.67 -22.64 9.10
CA ASN A 138 -3.31 -23.90 9.74
C ASN A 138 -3.41 -23.92 11.28
N ASP A 139 -3.53 -22.77 11.97
CA ASP A 139 -3.69 -22.72 13.43
C ASP A 139 -4.62 -21.57 13.88
N PRO A 140 -5.89 -21.88 14.21
CA PRO A 140 -6.87 -20.90 14.64
C PRO A 140 -6.64 -20.32 16.05
N GLN A 141 -5.75 -20.88 16.88
CA GLN A 141 -5.63 -20.45 18.29
C GLN A 141 -4.86 -19.14 18.46
N ASP A 142 -3.88 -18.87 17.59
CA ASP A 142 -3.10 -17.61 17.59
C ASP A 142 -3.83 -16.44 16.94
N MET A 143 -5.00 -16.72 16.35
CA MET A 143 -5.77 -15.76 15.57
C MET A 143 -6.16 -14.53 16.40
N PRO A 144 -6.86 -14.63 17.55
CA PRO A 144 -7.50 -13.46 18.17
C PRO A 144 -6.55 -12.33 18.60
N GLU A 145 -5.32 -12.65 19.02
CA GLU A 145 -4.35 -11.65 19.46
C GLU A 145 -3.59 -11.01 18.29
N ALA A 146 -3.12 -11.81 17.32
CA ALA A 146 -2.50 -11.30 16.10
C ALA A 146 -3.48 -10.41 15.31
N VAL A 147 -4.76 -10.77 15.36
CA VAL A 147 -5.88 -10.02 14.80
C VAL A 147 -6.00 -8.64 15.44
N ARG A 148 -6.11 -8.60 16.76
CA ARG A 148 -6.29 -7.35 17.50
C ARG A 148 -5.10 -6.42 17.27
N MET A 149 -3.88 -6.94 17.33
CA MET A 149 -2.67 -6.15 17.13
C MET A 149 -2.58 -5.59 15.71
N THR A 150 -2.89 -6.41 14.69
CA THR A 150 -2.85 -5.95 13.29
C THR A 150 -3.90 -4.87 13.02
N ASN A 151 -5.13 -5.03 13.50
CA ASN A 151 -6.15 -4.01 13.32
C ASN A 151 -5.79 -2.69 14.04
N MET A 152 -5.31 -2.76 15.28
CA MET A 152 -4.83 -1.58 16.02
C MET A 152 -3.68 -0.88 15.28
N MET A 153 -2.74 -1.64 14.70
CA MET A 153 -1.63 -1.08 13.93
C MET A 153 -2.10 -0.39 12.64
N LEU A 154 -3.05 -0.99 11.93
CA LEU A 154 -3.61 -0.44 10.70
C LEU A 154 -4.49 0.80 10.97
N GLU A 155 -5.14 0.90 12.12
CA GLU A 155 -5.96 2.06 12.52
C GLU A 155 -5.19 3.38 12.58
N HIS A 156 -3.90 3.32 12.88
CA HIS A 156 -3.04 4.51 12.87
C HIS A 156 -2.63 4.93 11.45
N GLY A 157 -2.80 4.05 10.46
CA GLY A 157 -2.43 4.31 9.08
C GLY A 157 -0.92 4.39 8.85
N SER A 158 -0.08 4.02 9.82
CA SER A 158 1.36 4.20 9.71
C SER A 158 1.95 3.37 8.57
N TRP A 159 2.78 4.00 7.73
CA TRP A 159 3.46 3.37 6.60
C TRP A 159 4.09 2.01 6.97
N ARG A 160 4.84 1.98 8.08
CA ARG A 160 5.56 0.80 8.58
C ARG A 160 4.67 -0.45 8.72
N TRP A 161 3.39 -0.28 9.03
CA TRP A 161 2.44 -1.38 9.21
C TRP A 161 1.71 -1.75 7.93
N ILE A 162 1.54 -0.80 7.02
CA ILE A 162 0.84 -1.01 5.75
C ILE A 162 1.80 -1.57 4.68
N GLU A 163 3.07 -1.16 4.67
CA GLU A 163 4.06 -1.57 3.68
C GLU A 163 4.15 -3.08 3.44
N PRO A 164 4.19 -3.93 4.48
CA PRO A 164 4.23 -5.38 4.27
C PRO A 164 2.95 -5.96 3.65
N GLN A 165 1.88 -5.15 3.51
CA GLN A 165 0.57 -5.59 3.07
C GLN A 165 0.20 -5.15 1.63
N PHE A 166 1.07 -4.45 0.90
CA PHE A 166 0.70 -3.88 -0.40
C PHE A 166 0.21 -4.89 -1.42
N ASN A 167 0.81 -6.08 -1.46
CA ASN A 167 0.34 -7.12 -2.38
C ASN A 167 -1.08 -7.58 -2.04
N PHE A 168 -1.42 -7.69 -0.75
CA PHE A 168 -2.78 -8.00 -0.34
C PHE A 168 -3.76 -6.86 -0.65
N ILE A 169 -3.33 -5.61 -0.52
CA ILE A 169 -4.16 -4.45 -0.87
C ILE A 169 -4.40 -4.40 -2.40
N LYS A 170 -3.37 -4.64 -3.22
CA LYS A 170 -3.49 -4.76 -4.68
C LYS A 170 -4.46 -5.89 -5.08
N ASP A 171 -4.33 -7.05 -4.45
CA ASP A 171 -5.21 -8.22 -4.65
C ASP A 171 -6.69 -7.93 -4.31
N LEU A 172 -6.94 -6.93 -3.47
CA LEU A 172 -8.27 -6.46 -3.10
C LEU A 172 -8.80 -5.36 -4.03
N TRP A 173 -8.16 -5.18 -5.19
CA TRP A 173 -8.60 -4.27 -6.26
C TRP A 173 -8.56 -2.79 -5.86
N PHE A 174 -7.73 -2.42 -4.89
CA PHE A 174 -7.40 -1.04 -4.61
C PHE A 174 -6.26 -0.59 -5.53
N ASP A 175 -6.38 0.61 -6.08
CA ASP A 175 -5.41 1.20 -7.03
C ASP A 175 -4.48 2.23 -6.38
N ALA A 176 -4.76 2.58 -5.12
CA ALA A 176 -3.94 3.47 -4.31
C ALA A 176 -4.08 3.13 -2.82
N ILE A 177 -3.25 3.74 -1.98
CA ILE A 177 -3.28 3.60 -0.52
C ILE A 177 -3.18 4.98 0.11
N LEU A 178 -4.13 5.36 0.95
CA LEU A 178 -4.00 6.46 1.89
C LEU A 178 -3.35 5.97 3.17
N PHE A 179 -2.34 6.69 3.66
CA PHE A 179 -1.58 6.34 4.85
C PHE A 179 -1.10 7.58 5.59
N THR A 180 -0.53 7.38 6.78
CA THR A 180 0.14 8.40 7.57
C THR A 180 1.61 8.11 7.70
N GLU A 181 2.42 9.17 7.62
CA GLU A 181 3.84 9.13 7.94
C GLU A 181 4.23 10.46 8.56
N GLN A 182 4.90 10.41 9.72
CA GLN A 182 5.21 11.59 10.55
C GLN A 182 4.01 12.54 10.73
N TRP A 183 2.83 11.98 11.02
CA TRP A 183 1.57 12.73 11.23
C TRP A 183 1.01 13.44 9.99
N LYS A 184 1.57 13.21 8.80
CA LYS A 184 1.07 13.73 7.52
C LYS A 184 0.30 12.65 6.79
N GLU A 185 -0.79 13.04 6.14
CA GLU A 185 -1.54 12.15 5.26
C GLU A 185 -0.90 12.13 3.87
N ASN A 186 -0.67 10.93 3.38
CA ASN A 186 0.05 10.66 2.15
C ASN A 186 -0.72 9.62 1.34
N ILE A 187 -0.33 9.48 0.07
CA ILE A 187 -0.89 8.49 -0.84
C ILE A 187 0.22 7.71 -1.54
N ALA A 188 0.04 6.40 -1.67
CA ALA A 188 0.86 5.56 -2.52
C ALA A 188 0.06 5.11 -3.74
N ILE A 189 0.67 5.18 -4.91
CA ILE A 189 0.09 4.83 -6.20
C ILE A 189 0.79 3.60 -6.75
N PHE A 190 0.01 2.68 -7.34
CA PHE A 190 0.52 1.39 -7.80
C PHE A 190 0.88 1.33 -9.29
N ASP A 191 0.28 2.18 -10.11
CA ASP A 191 0.48 2.24 -11.56
C ASP A 191 0.95 3.65 -11.93
N ASP A 192 2.04 3.74 -12.69
CA ASP A 192 2.62 5.04 -13.02
C ASP A 192 1.79 5.86 -14.03
N SER A 193 0.94 5.20 -14.83
CA SER A 193 -0.02 5.86 -15.71
C SER A 193 -1.03 6.73 -14.95
N GLN A 194 -1.18 6.49 -13.65
CA GLN A 194 -2.01 7.28 -12.75
C GLN A 194 -1.36 8.61 -12.33
N ILE A 195 -0.15 8.92 -12.79
CA ILE A 195 0.61 10.10 -12.38
C ILE A 195 0.88 10.98 -13.60
N LYS A 196 0.48 12.25 -13.50
CA LYS A 196 0.80 13.26 -14.52
C LYS A 196 1.58 14.41 -13.88
N SER A 197 2.79 14.69 -14.37
CA SER A 197 3.49 15.91 -13.96
C SER A 197 2.72 17.14 -14.44
N ILE A 198 2.67 18.19 -13.61
CA ILE A 198 2.01 19.44 -13.99
C ILE A 198 2.80 20.25 -15.04
N PHE A 199 4.06 19.87 -15.32
CA PHE A 199 4.94 20.56 -16.25
C PHE A 199 5.03 19.89 -17.63
N SER A 200 4.54 18.66 -17.76
CA SER A 200 4.44 17.94 -19.03
C SER A 200 3.03 18.12 -19.61
N ASN A 201 2.95 18.70 -20.82
CA ASN A 201 1.72 18.79 -21.60
C ASN A 201 1.26 17.41 -22.06
#